data_AF-A0AAN8PM05-F1
#
_entry.id   AF-A0AAN8PM05-F1
#
_cell.length_a   1.000
_cell.length_b   1.000
_cell.length_c   1.000
_cell.angle_alpha   90.00
_cell.angle_beta   90.00
_cell.angle_gamma   90.00
#
_symmetry.space_group_name_H-M   'P 1'
#
loop_
_entity.id
_entity.type
_entity.pdbx_description
1 polymer ?
#
loop_
_entity_poly.entity_id
_entity_poly.type
_entity_poly.pdbx_seq_one_letter_code
_entity_poly.pdbx_strand_id
1 'polypeptide(L)'
;MTNRLSLSLVIIVIFQVCYGHETRKDSDPKADVEVSVHGRNSKLELLEDPAEEIFQEPSSAVIVELSEELLKNLSRLWKDRNIDYEMSNILLATFDSRGLRDRVLYEDADSFLQALKDLRGSPANSPLLPTFHVIDEIFRDDFSGRPIILITGSKPSDEDFSKILSEALARRKCQVSVLWVGRKDPFEYGSLEDLSRTTGGKFSLFPNEDKPTLNFKYTENEQIFGKNKSENPLNRIKFPASENSGTKDDGLSPRFDIERSAGSLFFPVIVDVASGSALEVRPGILSKIPFTVKNNFNSPLRVDFGAKFGNAAQLIDPQWTILQPMVTKTVNVILKPPPNNFVNASSRLTFSAFFSNRVVSRSAIVSLIPQTVYDTSEPKLYHKYSGDCSEYQQPHTCEKFYWNLEVTAQDEESGLLKIVSEPYGLVFQSDFLAGTKDPVTAYYTSNCCQPRVDVWVEDVKGNYAKKSFDVLNQTLLVGEIAAIVVGVLLLLFIIIAIILAVTLIRRRNRRNLIIPRSRADTT
;
A
#
# COMPACT_ATOMS: atom_id res chain seq x y z
N MET A 1 -2.63 -11.17 70.38
CA MET A 1 -1.49 -11.52 69.49
C MET A 1 -2.03 -11.90 68.12
N THR A 2 -1.27 -11.56 67.09
CA THR A 2 -1.52 -11.66 65.65
C THR A 2 -1.76 -13.08 65.12
N ASN A 3 -2.74 -13.24 64.21
CA ASN A 3 -2.59 -13.71 62.81
C ASN A 3 -3.97 -14.01 62.20
N ARG A 4 -4.51 -13.11 61.38
CA ARG A 4 -4.36 -13.05 59.90
C ARG A 4 -5.01 -14.25 59.17
N LEU A 5 -6.14 -13.96 58.52
CA LEU A 5 -6.69 -14.79 57.46
C LEU A 5 -5.68 -14.92 56.31
N SER A 6 -5.58 -16.12 55.73
CA SER A 6 -5.09 -16.32 54.37
C SER A 6 -6.17 -17.06 53.58
N LEU A 7 -6.87 -16.34 52.71
CA LEU A 7 -7.81 -16.91 51.76
C LEU A 7 -7.03 -17.26 50.49
N SER A 8 -6.45 -18.47 50.44
CA SER A 8 -5.67 -18.93 49.29
C SER A 8 -6.61 -19.48 48.22
N LEU A 9 -6.91 -18.67 47.18
CA LEU A 9 -7.64 -19.12 46.00
C LEU A 9 -7.25 -18.29 44.76
N VAL A 10 -6.18 -18.69 44.07
CA VAL A 10 -6.04 -18.45 42.62
C VAL A 10 -5.58 -19.75 41.99
N ILE A 11 -6.37 -20.22 41.04
CA ILE A 11 -6.08 -21.40 40.22
C ILE A 11 -5.36 -20.90 38.96
N ILE A 12 -4.17 -21.44 38.69
CA ILE A 12 -3.52 -21.32 37.37
C ILE A 12 -3.77 -22.62 36.63
N VAL A 13 -4.60 -22.57 35.58
CA VAL A 13 -4.73 -23.67 34.61
C VAL A 13 -3.83 -23.39 33.42
N ILE A 14 -2.94 -24.33 33.16
CA ILE A 14 -2.07 -24.40 31.99
C ILE A 14 -2.90 -24.93 30.81
N PHE A 15 -2.70 -24.38 29.61
CA PHE A 15 -2.85 -25.15 28.37
C PHE A 15 -1.80 -24.75 27.34
N GLN A 16 -0.79 -25.61 27.16
CA GLN A 16 0.11 -25.61 26.00
C GLN A 16 0.50 -27.06 25.68
N VAL A 17 -0.05 -27.59 24.58
CA VAL A 17 0.09 -28.95 24.01
C VAL A 17 -0.37 -28.81 22.54
N CYS A 18 0.18 -29.38 21.46
CA CYS A 18 1.46 -29.99 21.01
C CYS A 18 1.32 -30.08 19.46
N TYR A 19 2.29 -30.30 18.56
CA TYR A 19 3.75 -30.59 18.48
C TYR A 19 4.19 -30.08 17.07
N GLY A 20 5.42 -30.21 16.52
CA GLY A 20 6.73 -30.76 16.92
C GLY A 20 7.71 -30.35 15.79
N HIS A 21 8.96 -29.97 16.07
CA HIS A 21 10.11 -30.82 16.42
C HIS A 21 10.91 -31.33 15.20
N GLU A 22 11.91 -30.55 14.76
CA GLU A 22 13.22 -31.11 14.38
C GLU A 22 14.36 -30.12 14.72
N THR A 23 15.59 -30.61 14.80
CA THR A 23 16.63 -30.08 15.69
C THR A 23 17.84 -29.49 14.97
N ARG A 24 18.55 -28.51 15.57
CA ARG A 24 19.88 -28.71 16.21
C ARG A 24 20.78 -27.44 16.29
N LYS A 25 20.92 -26.95 17.55
CA LYS A 25 22.14 -26.42 18.23
C LYS A 25 22.90 -25.17 17.76
N ASP A 26 23.17 -24.34 18.79
CA ASP A 26 24.38 -23.57 19.11
C ASP A 26 24.84 -22.52 18.06
N SER A 27 25.11 -21.24 18.36
CA SER A 27 25.41 -20.58 19.66
C SER A 27 25.27 -19.04 19.58
N ASP A 28 24.71 -18.39 20.60
CA ASP A 28 24.81 -16.93 20.79
C ASP A 28 26.21 -16.50 21.25
N PRO A 29 26.70 -15.35 20.77
CA PRO A 29 27.49 -14.43 21.57
C PRO A 29 26.70 -13.15 21.87
N LYS A 30 26.64 -12.76 23.14
CA LYS A 30 26.24 -11.42 23.55
C LYS A 30 27.19 -10.39 22.94
N ALA A 31 26.65 -9.31 22.39
CA ALA A 31 27.39 -8.08 22.16
C ALA A 31 27.01 -7.07 23.26
N ASP A 32 27.97 -6.72 24.12
CA ASP A 32 27.81 -5.62 25.06
C ASP A 32 27.83 -4.28 24.29
N VAL A 33 26.86 -3.41 24.54
CA VAL A 33 26.79 -2.09 23.90
C VAL A 33 27.67 -1.11 24.67
N GLU A 34 28.91 -0.95 24.23
CA GLU A 34 29.86 0.01 24.79
C GLU A 34 29.59 1.43 24.23
N VAL A 35 28.99 2.30 25.05
CA VAL A 35 28.72 3.69 24.68
C VAL A 35 30.00 4.53 24.85
N SER A 36 30.81 4.62 23.79
CA SER A 36 31.97 5.51 23.75
C SER A 36 31.58 6.92 23.34
N VAL A 37 31.66 7.86 24.28
CA VAL A 37 31.57 9.31 24.00
C VAL A 37 32.96 9.80 23.59
N HIS A 38 33.14 10.17 22.32
CA HIS A 38 34.35 10.85 21.86
C HIS A 38 34.02 12.24 21.30
N GLY A 39 34.59 13.27 21.94
CA GLY A 39 34.41 14.66 21.57
C GLY A 39 35.63 15.23 20.84
N ARG A 40 35.35 16.03 19.81
CA ARG A 40 36.24 16.99 19.12
C ARG A 40 37.54 16.46 18.48
N ASN A 41 37.64 16.79 17.19
CA ASN A 41 38.87 16.91 16.39
C ASN A 41 39.55 15.59 15.99
N SER A 42 38.84 14.77 15.22
CA SER A 42 39.46 13.79 14.32
C SER A 42 39.53 14.32 12.89
N LYS A 43 40.76 14.35 12.40
CA LYS A 43 41.23 14.37 11.00
C LYS A 43 40.29 13.59 10.07
N LEU A 44 39.98 14.17 8.90
CA LEU A 44 39.21 13.50 7.85
C LEU A 44 40.02 12.29 7.33
N GLU A 45 39.67 11.09 7.78
CA GLU A 45 40.10 9.85 7.13
C GLU A 45 39.41 9.78 5.77
N LEU A 46 40.14 9.39 4.72
CA LEU A 46 39.52 9.13 3.43
C LEU A 46 38.63 7.90 3.60
N LEU A 47 37.31 8.14 3.59
CA LEU A 47 36.33 7.08 3.42
C LEU A 47 36.60 6.33 2.11
N GLU A 48 36.42 5.02 2.16
CA GLU A 48 36.48 4.14 1.00
C GLU A 48 35.46 4.59 -0.06
N ASP A 49 35.76 4.30 -1.33
CA ASP A 49 35.06 4.94 -2.44
C ASP A 49 33.60 4.44 -2.55
N PRO A 50 32.59 5.33 -2.43
CA PRO A 50 31.19 4.93 -2.27
C PRO A 50 30.55 4.33 -3.54
N ALA A 51 31.25 4.37 -4.69
CA ALA A 51 30.83 3.59 -5.85
C ALA A 51 31.24 2.11 -5.72
N GLU A 52 32.40 1.82 -5.11
CA GLU A 52 32.93 0.46 -4.99
C GLU A 52 32.05 -0.40 -4.08
N GLU A 53 31.59 0.19 -2.97
CA GLU A 53 30.74 -0.47 -1.96
C GLU A 53 29.33 -0.87 -2.47
N ILE A 54 28.83 -0.20 -3.52
CA ILE A 54 27.54 -0.54 -4.15
C ILE A 54 27.67 -1.73 -5.10
N PHE A 55 28.76 -1.80 -5.87
CA PHE A 55 28.90 -2.81 -6.92
C PHE A 55 29.51 -4.14 -6.43
N GLN A 56 30.04 -4.20 -5.20
CA GLN A 56 30.47 -5.45 -4.55
C GLN A 56 29.32 -6.40 -4.15
N GLU A 57 28.07 -5.92 -4.15
CA GLU A 57 26.89 -6.75 -3.87
C GLU A 57 26.40 -7.47 -5.15
N PRO A 58 26.13 -8.79 -5.12
CA PRO A 58 25.78 -9.59 -6.31
C PRO A 58 24.42 -9.18 -6.89
N SER A 59 24.47 -8.19 -7.77
CA SER A 59 23.31 -7.47 -8.29
C SER A 59 22.72 -8.17 -9.50
N SER A 60 21.42 -8.46 -9.47
CA SER A 60 20.74 -9.13 -10.59
C SER A 60 20.17 -8.16 -11.62
N ALA A 61 20.04 -6.87 -11.29
CA ALA A 61 19.62 -5.85 -12.23
C ALA A 61 20.34 -4.53 -11.98
N VAL A 62 20.74 -3.86 -13.06
CA VAL A 62 21.29 -2.50 -13.05
C VAL A 62 20.43 -1.65 -13.98
N ILE A 63 19.82 -0.60 -13.43
CA ILE A 63 18.89 0.30 -14.10
C ILE A 63 19.61 1.64 -14.34
N VAL A 64 19.74 2.05 -15.60
CA VAL A 64 20.54 3.23 -15.97
C VAL A 64 19.71 4.25 -16.74
N GLU A 65 19.68 5.50 -16.25
CA GLU A 65 19.12 6.64 -16.99
C GLU A 65 20.00 6.97 -18.21
N LEU A 66 19.38 7.23 -19.36
CA LEU A 66 20.06 7.59 -20.60
C LEU A 66 20.15 9.11 -20.84
N SER A 67 20.50 9.92 -19.83
CA SER A 67 20.79 11.34 -20.06
C SER A 67 22.26 11.56 -20.41
N GLU A 68 22.54 12.49 -21.33
CA GLU A 68 23.91 12.79 -21.78
C GLU A 68 24.80 13.33 -20.64
N GLU A 69 24.25 14.12 -19.70
CA GLU A 69 25.01 14.63 -18.56
C GLU A 69 25.39 13.51 -17.59
N LEU A 70 24.46 12.59 -17.30
CA LEU A 70 24.72 11.40 -16.48
C LEU A 70 25.79 10.51 -17.09
N LEU A 71 25.59 10.05 -18.33
CA LEU A 71 26.52 9.11 -18.98
C LEU A 71 27.91 9.73 -19.18
N LYS A 72 28.01 11.04 -19.42
CA LYS A 72 29.29 11.76 -19.46
C LYS A 72 30.01 11.71 -18.10
N ASN A 73 29.30 11.94 -17.00
CA ASN A 73 29.88 11.85 -15.65
C ASN A 73 30.26 10.42 -15.28
N LEU A 74 29.38 9.46 -15.59
CA LEU A 74 29.57 8.04 -15.35
C LEU A 74 30.77 7.47 -16.14
N SER A 75 31.00 7.96 -17.37
CA SER A 75 32.19 7.61 -18.16
C SER A 75 33.52 8.09 -17.54
N ARG A 76 33.48 9.05 -16.61
CA ARG A 76 34.68 9.47 -15.85
C ARG A 76 34.94 8.52 -14.70
N LEU A 77 33.89 8.12 -13.97
CA LEU A 77 33.95 7.15 -12.86
C LEU A 77 34.59 5.82 -13.24
N TRP A 78 34.40 5.36 -14.49
CA TRP A 78 34.90 4.06 -14.95
C TRP A 78 36.26 4.09 -15.66
N LYS A 79 36.84 5.25 -15.97
CA LYS A 79 38.11 5.30 -16.73
C LYS A 79 39.31 4.74 -15.97
N ASP A 80 39.26 4.83 -14.65
CA ASP A 80 40.42 4.59 -13.79
C ASP A 80 40.29 3.32 -12.92
N ARG A 81 39.28 2.46 -13.16
CA ARG A 81 39.06 1.23 -12.38
C ARG A 81 39.13 -0.04 -13.22
N ASN A 82 39.97 -0.97 -12.77
CA ASN A 82 39.88 -2.37 -13.17
C ASN A 82 38.96 -3.08 -12.18
N ILE A 83 37.74 -3.36 -12.61
CA ILE A 83 36.67 -3.88 -11.77
C ILE A 83 36.56 -5.39 -12.03
N ASP A 84 36.95 -6.20 -11.04
CA ASP A 84 36.96 -7.66 -11.13
C ASP A 84 35.69 -8.22 -10.46
N TYR A 85 34.74 -8.72 -11.25
CA TYR A 85 33.45 -9.22 -10.74
C TYR A 85 33.11 -10.62 -11.23
N GLU A 86 32.99 -11.55 -10.28
CA GLU A 86 32.29 -12.83 -10.45
C GLU A 86 30.76 -12.61 -10.39
N MET A 87 30.20 -12.05 -11.46
CA MET A 87 28.74 -11.95 -11.63
C MET A 87 28.29 -12.70 -12.88
N SER A 88 27.12 -13.35 -12.78
CA SER A 88 26.44 -14.00 -13.91
C SER A 88 24.95 -13.65 -13.91
N ASN A 89 24.34 -13.55 -15.09
CA ASN A 89 22.92 -13.23 -15.27
C ASN A 89 22.53 -11.84 -14.76
N ILE A 90 23.27 -10.80 -15.16
CA ILE A 90 22.95 -9.39 -14.83
C ILE A 90 21.97 -8.84 -15.88
N LEU A 91 20.80 -8.36 -15.44
CA LEU A 91 19.92 -7.56 -16.31
C LEU A 91 20.41 -6.12 -16.37
N LEU A 92 20.84 -5.64 -17.54
CA LEU A 92 20.94 -4.20 -17.81
C LEU A 92 19.59 -3.71 -18.32
N ALA A 93 19.01 -2.74 -17.63
CA ALA A 93 17.82 -2.02 -18.07
C ALA A 93 18.14 -0.53 -18.25
N THR A 94 17.63 0.08 -19.31
CA THR A 94 17.86 1.49 -19.62
C THR A 94 16.55 2.26 -19.71
N PHE A 95 16.55 3.55 -19.37
CA PHE A 95 15.33 4.37 -19.44
C PHE A 95 15.61 5.84 -19.77
N ASP A 96 14.60 6.53 -20.31
CA ASP A 96 14.60 7.98 -20.49
C ASP A 96 13.24 8.59 -20.12
N SER A 97 13.01 9.87 -20.42
CA SER A 97 11.78 10.59 -20.07
C SER A 97 10.50 10.01 -20.70
N ARG A 98 10.61 9.07 -21.64
CA ARG A 98 9.48 8.34 -22.24
C ARG A 98 9.42 6.87 -21.76
N GLY A 99 9.98 6.59 -20.58
CA GLY A 99 9.94 5.29 -19.92
C GLY A 99 11.13 4.38 -20.24
N LEU A 100 10.95 3.09 -19.94
CA LEU A 100 11.87 2.01 -20.25
C LEU A 100 12.25 2.02 -21.75
N ARG A 101 13.52 1.73 -22.04
CA ARG A 101 14.12 1.72 -23.38
C ARG A 101 14.47 0.31 -23.80
N ASP A 102 15.53 -0.24 -23.20
CA ASP A 102 16.05 -1.56 -23.52
C ASP A 102 16.23 -2.40 -22.24
N ARG A 103 16.16 -3.72 -22.40
CA ARG A 103 16.41 -4.71 -21.36
C ARG A 103 17.19 -5.88 -21.96
N VAL A 104 18.40 -6.10 -21.45
CA VAL A 104 19.30 -7.14 -21.96
C VAL A 104 19.91 -7.88 -20.78
N LEU A 105 19.78 -9.20 -20.77
CA LEU A 105 20.41 -10.09 -19.79
C LEU A 105 21.81 -10.47 -20.29
N TYR A 106 22.82 -10.30 -19.45
CA TYR A 106 24.21 -10.66 -19.73
C TYR A 106 24.63 -11.86 -18.89
N GLU A 107 25.22 -12.86 -19.53
CA GLU A 107 25.69 -14.08 -18.86
C GLU A 107 27.02 -13.86 -18.13
N ASP A 108 27.86 -12.93 -18.62
CA ASP A 108 29.18 -12.59 -18.11
C ASP A 108 29.36 -11.09 -17.80
N ALA A 109 30.26 -10.78 -16.86
CA ALA A 109 30.55 -9.42 -16.42
C ALA A 109 31.26 -8.56 -17.50
N ASP A 110 32.12 -9.15 -18.34
CA ASP A 110 32.85 -8.41 -19.38
C ASP A 110 31.90 -7.82 -20.43
N SER A 111 30.96 -8.63 -20.95
CA SER A 111 29.95 -8.21 -21.90
C SER A 111 28.99 -7.17 -21.30
N PHE A 112 28.61 -7.35 -20.03
CA PHE A 112 27.84 -6.34 -19.29
C PHE A 112 28.60 -5.01 -19.19
N LEU A 113 29.86 -5.02 -18.73
CA LEU A 113 30.69 -3.82 -18.59
C LEU A 113 30.98 -3.15 -19.94
N GLN A 114 31.12 -3.92 -21.02
CA GLN A 114 31.30 -3.37 -22.36
C GLN A 114 30.02 -2.69 -22.85
N ALA A 115 28.86 -3.34 -22.73
CA ALA A 115 27.56 -2.73 -23.08
C ALA A 115 27.27 -1.47 -22.26
N LEU A 116 27.67 -1.47 -20.98
CA LEU A 116 27.54 -0.35 -20.07
C LEU A 116 28.43 0.84 -20.48
N LYS A 117 29.65 0.58 -20.99
CA LYS A 117 30.54 1.60 -21.60
C LYS A 117 30.03 2.12 -22.95
N ASP A 118 29.33 1.29 -23.71
CA ASP A 118 28.79 1.62 -25.03
C ASP A 118 27.44 2.38 -25.01
N LEU A 119 26.86 2.59 -23.81
CA LEU A 119 25.62 3.36 -23.63
C LEU A 119 25.75 4.77 -24.21
N ARG A 120 24.72 5.19 -24.96
CA ARG A 120 24.63 6.53 -25.56
C ARG A 120 23.43 7.27 -24.99
N GLY A 121 23.61 8.57 -24.76
CA GLY A 121 22.55 9.43 -24.26
C GLY A 121 21.41 9.57 -25.26
N SER A 122 20.20 9.62 -24.73
CA SER A 122 19.00 10.09 -25.42
C SER A 122 18.98 11.61 -25.32
N PRO A 123 18.75 12.36 -26.42
CA PRO A 123 18.65 13.83 -26.41
C PRO A 123 17.30 14.30 -25.84
N ALA A 124 16.93 13.77 -24.68
CA ALA A 124 15.60 13.93 -24.08
C ALA A 124 15.41 15.34 -23.50
N ASN A 125 14.47 16.09 -24.05
CA ASN A 125 14.18 17.48 -23.66
C ASN A 125 13.43 17.65 -22.32
N SER A 126 13.27 16.60 -21.52
CA SER A 126 12.50 16.62 -20.26
C SER A 126 13.39 16.23 -19.08
N PRO A 127 13.54 17.08 -18.05
CA PRO A 127 14.30 16.76 -16.83
C PRO A 127 13.53 15.84 -15.87
N LEU A 128 12.26 15.53 -16.18
CA LEU A 128 11.38 14.69 -15.37
C LEU A 128 11.32 13.27 -15.97
N LEU A 129 11.67 12.27 -15.17
CA LEU A 129 11.75 10.85 -15.56
C LEU A 129 10.74 9.97 -14.80
N PRO A 130 10.10 8.95 -15.42
CA PRO A 130 9.18 8.04 -14.75
C PRO A 130 9.93 6.93 -13.99
N THR A 131 10.83 7.31 -13.09
CA THR A 131 11.82 6.43 -12.46
C THR A 131 11.18 5.31 -11.65
N PHE A 132 10.15 5.61 -10.85
CA PHE A 132 9.50 4.58 -10.02
C PHE A 132 8.67 3.62 -10.87
N HIS A 133 7.98 4.09 -11.91
CA HIS A 133 7.28 3.20 -12.85
C HIS A 133 8.23 2.25 -13.58
N VAL A 134 9.44 2.68 -13.95
CA VAL A 134 10.45 1.82 -14.57
C VAL A 134 10.91 0.72 -13.62
N ILE A 135 11.11 1.04 -12.34
CA ILE A 135 11.49 0.06 -11.31
C ILE A 135 10.36 -0.96 -11.11
N ASP A 136 9.09 -0.54 -11.05
CA ASP A 136 7.93 -1.45 -10.95
C ASP A 136 7.79 -2.34 -12.19
N GLU A 137 8.00 -1.79 -13.40
CA GLU A 137 7.94 -2.55 -14.66
C GLU A 137 8.99 -3.67 -14.69
N ILE A 138 10.24 -3.37 -14.30
CA ILE A 138 11.31 -4.36 -14.22
C ILE A 138 11.03 -5.40 -13.12
N PHE A 139 10.45 -4.97 -12.00
CA PHE A 139 10.16 -5.82 -10.85
C PHE A 139 9.02 -6.83 -11.07
N ARG A 140 8.11 -6.56 -12.03
CA ARG A 140 7.01 -7.48 -12.38
C ARG A 140 7.51 -8.79 -12.99
N ASP A 141 8.67 -8.79 -13.63
CA ASP A 141 9.22 -9.96 -14.35
C ASP A 141 10.09 -10.86 -13.46
N ASP A 142 9.56 -11.21 -12.30
CA ASP A 142 10.06 -12.26 -11.38
C ASP A 142 11.44 -12.04 -10.73
N PHE A 143 11.89 -10.78 -10.62
CA PHE A 143 13.11 -10.38 -9.89
C PHE A 143 12.96 -10.40 -8.35
N SER A 144 12.15 -11.32 -7.81
CA SER A 144 11.87 -11.38 -6.37
C SER A 144 13.11 -11.75 -5.54
N GLY A 145 13.34 -11.02 -4.44
CA GLY A 145 14.45 -11.28 -3.50
C GLY A 145 15.87 -10.99 -4.01
N ARG A 146 16.04 -10.29 -5.13
CA ARG A 146 17.35 -9.96 -5.73
C ARG A 146 17.65 -8.46 -5.62
N PRO A 147 18.91 -8.04 -5.36
CA PRO A 147 19.25 -6.63 -5.28
C PRO A 147 19.31 -5.97 -6.66
N ILE A 148 18.91 -4.70 -6.68
CA ILE A 148 18.84 -3.82 -7.86
C ILE A 148 19.73 -2.59 -7.61
N ILE A 149 20.54 -2.21 -8.60
CA ILE A 149 21.27 -0.93 -8.60
C ILE A 149 20.55 0.04 -9.54
N LEU A 150 20.17 1.22 -9.04
CA LEU A 150 19.66 2.34 -9.83
C LEU A 150 20.76 3.40 -10.00
N ILE A 151 21.10 3.74 -11.24
CA ILE A 151 22.02 4.81 -11.60
C ILE A 151 21.23 5.93 -12.28
N THR A 152 21.14 7.08 -11.62
CA THR A 152 20.30 8.22 -12.05
C THR A 152 20.95 9.55 -11.62
N GLY A 153 20.69 10.61 -12.36
CA GLY A 153 21.11 11.99 -12.06
C GLY A 153 19.98 13.01 -12.13
N SER A 154 18.75 12.55 -12.39
CA SER A 154 17.57 13.39 -12.61
C SER A 154 16.46 13.10 -11.58
N LYS A 155 15.72 14.16 -11.20
CA LYS A 155 14.59 14.06 -10.25
C LYS A 155 13.46 13.20 -10.84
N PRO A 156 12.91 12.22 -10.08
CA PRO A 156 11.74 11.48 -10.51
C PRO A 156 10.51 12.37 -10.74
N SER A 157 9.73 12.03 -11.76
CA SER A 157 8.47 12.68 -12.13
C SER A 157 7.25 12.13 -11.39
N ASP A 158 7.43 10.98 -10.74
CA ASP A 158 6.43 10.09 -10.19
C ASP A 158 6.66 9.81 -8.70
N GLU A 159 7.12 10.83 -7.96
CA GLU A 159 7.44 10.74 -6.53
C GLU A 159 6.24 10.27 -5.67
N ASP A 160 5.01 10.56 -6.08
CA ASP A 160 3.79 10.08 -5.40
C ASP A 160 3.73 8.54 -5.35
N PHE A 161 4.37 7.85 -6.30
CA PHE A 161 4.42 6.38 -6.36
C PHE A 161 5.59 5.78 -5.55
N SER A 162 6.60 6.59 -5.21
CA SER A 162 7.83 6.16 -4.53
C SER A 162 7.57 5.31 -3.29
N LYS A 163 6.63 5.74 -2.44
CA LYS A 163 6.29 5.06 -1.19
C LYS A 163 5.62 3.71 -1.44
N ILE A 164 4.63 3.66 -2.33
CA ILE A 164 3.86 2.43 -2.59
C ILE A 164 4.80 1.35 -3.13
N LEU A 165 5.71 1.75 -4.02
CA LEU A 165 6.71 0.86 -4.58
C LEU A 165 7.76 0.42 -3.56
N SER A 166 8.30 1.33 -2.74
CA SER A 166 9.32 0.97 -1.73
C SER A 166 8.79 -0.01 -0.68
N GLU A 167 7.54 0.13 -0.23
CA GLU A 167 6.88 -0.85 0.63
C GLU A 167 6.67 -2.21 -0.07
N ALA A 168 6.29 -2.22 -1.35
CA ALA A 168 6.10 -3.45 -2.13
C ALA A 168 7.41 -4.22 -2.37
N LEU A 169 8.51 -3.50 -2.65
CA LEU A 169 9.85 -4.03 -2.80
C LEU A 169 10.37 -4.61 -1.47
N ALA A 170 10.24 -3.85 -0.38
CA ALA A 170 10.67 -4.28 0.96
C ALA A 170 9.95 -5.56 1.43
N ARG A 171 8.62 -5.65 1.23
CA ARG A 171 7.83 -6.87 1.55
C ARG A 171 8.32 -8.13 0.82
N ARG A 172 8.90 -7.96 -0.37
CA ARG A 172 9.45 -9.03 -1.21
C ARG A 172 10.98 -9.17 -1.06
N LYS A 173 11.58 -8.52 -0.05
CA LYS A 173 13.03 -8.53 0.24
C LYS A 173 13.90 -8.10 -0.95
N CYS A 174 13.38 -7.20 -1.79
CA CYS A 174 14.12 -6.63 -2.91
C CYS A 174 14.83 -5.35 -2.43
N GLN A 175 16.16 -5.41 -2.29
CA GLN A 175 16.97 -4.24 -1.94
C GLN A 175 17.20 -3.37 -3.18
N VAL A 176 17.03 -2.06 -3.06
CA VAL A 176 17.38 -1.11 -4.13
C VAL A 176 18.48 -0.19 -3.66
N SER A 177 19.69 -0.37 -4.18
CA SER A 177 20.81 0.55 -3.99
C SER A 177 20.77 1.62 -5.07
N VAL A 178 20.98 2.88 -4.70
CA VAL A 178 20.90 4.05 -5.60
C VAL A 178 22.24 4.76 -5.64
N LEU A 179 22.77 4.90 -6.86
CA LEU A 179 23.92 5.74 -7.17
C LEU A 179 23.41 7.03 -7.85
N TRP A 180 23.34 8.11 -7.08
CA TRP A 180 22.96 9.43 -7.58
C TRP A 180 24.17 10.16 -8.15
N VAL A 181 24.17 10.44 -9.45
CA VAL A 181 25.28 11.12 -10.16
C VAL A 181 24.77 12.45 -10.73
N GLY A 182 24.58 13.42 -9.85
CA GLY A 182 23.88 14.67 -10.15
C GLY A 182 24.33 15.85 -9.29
N ARG A 183 23.44 16.81 -9.05
CA ARG A 183 23.70 17.90 -8.10
C ARG A 183 23.48 17.43 -6.67
N LYS A 184 24.14 18.08 -5.72
CA LYS A 184 23.91 17.88 -4.28
C LYS A 184 22.71 18.72 -3.82
N ASP A 185 21.52 18.38 -4.30
CA ASP A 185 20.25 18.99 -3.88
C ASP A 185 19.30 17.92 -3.30
N PRO A 186 19.06 17.90 -1.97
CA PRO A 186 18.14 16.97 -1.34
C PRO A 186 16.72 16.99 -1.89
N PHE A 187 16.27 18.11 -2.49
CA PHE A 187 14.96 18.20 -3.12
C PHE A 187 14.88 17.47 -4.47
N GLU A 188 16.01 17.12 -5.08
CA GLU A 188 16.08 16.34 -6.33
C GLU A 188 16.10 14.82 -6.08
N TYR A 189 16.71 14.35 -4.96
CA TYR A 189 16.94 12.92 -4.71
C TYR A 189 16.28 12.32 -3.46
N GLY A 190 15.63 13.11 -2.59
CA GLY A 190 15.12 12.61 -1.30
C GLY A 190 14.16 11.41 -1.40
N SER A 191 13.32 11.35 -2.44
CA SER A 191 12.42 10.21 -2.70
C SER A 191 13.16 8.91 -3.09
N LEU A 192 14.38 9.02 -3.63
CA LEU A 192 15.25 7.89 -3.96
C LEU A 192 16.10 7.44 -2.76
N GLU A 193 16.53 8.40 -1.91
CA GLU A 193 17.17 8.09 -0.62
C GLU A 193 16.21 7.28 0.26
N ASP A 194 14.95 7.72 0.39
CA ASP A 194 13.92 7.00 1.14
C ASP A 194 13.57 5.64 0.53
N LEU A 195 13.59 5.48 -0.81
CA LEU A 195 13.44 4.17 -1.47
C LEU A 195 14.55 3.20 -1.02
N SER A 196 15.81 3.62 -1.10
CA SER A 196 16.94 2.75 -0.73
C SER A 196 16.91 2.37 0.76
N ARG A 197 16.67 3.34 1.65
CA ARG A 197 16.52 3.15 3.09
C ARG A 197 15.37 2.20 3.43
N THR A 198 14.22 2.35 2.78
CA THR A 198 13.02 1.51 3.03
C THR A 198 13.22 0.08 2.54
N THR A 199 13.95 -0.11 1.45
CA THR A 199 14.25 -1.44 0.87
C THR A 199 15.46 -2.13 1.51
N GLY A 200 16.22 -1.42 2.35
CA GLY A 200 17.46 -1.94 2.95
C GLY A 200 18.65 -1.98 1.97
N GLY A 201 18.62 -1.17 0.91
CA GLY A 201 19.77 -0.91 0.04
C GLY A 201 20.57 0.32 0.47
N LYS A 202 21.60 0.68 -0.30
CA LYS A 202 22.52 1.81 -0.02
C LYS A 202 22.21 3.03 -0.88
N PHE A 203 22.43 4.24 -0.36
CA PHE A 203 22.39 5.48 -1.14
C PHE A 203 23.79 6.09 -1.22
N SER A 204 24.34 6.20 -2.43
CA SER A 204 25.64 6.85 -2.68
C SER A 204 25.44 8.10 -3.53
N LEU A 205 25.95 9.23 -3.05
CA LEU A 205 25.92 10.51 -3.72
C LEU A 205 27.25 10.80 -4.40
N PHE A 206 27.28 10.89 -5.72
CA PHE A 206 28.41 11.35 -6.51
C PHE A 206 28.15 12.74 -7.10
N PRO A 207 28.53 13.82 -6.40
CA PRO A 207 28.25 15.18 -6.86
C PRO A 207 29.05 15.54 -8.11
N ASN A 208 28.40 16.16 -9.09
CA ASN A 208 29.07 16.73 -10.26
C ASN A 208 29.78 18.06 -9.90
N GLU A 209 31.03 17.99 -9.45
CA GLU A 209 31.80 19.14 -8.93
C GLU A 209 32.17 20.21 -10.00
N ASP A 210 31.99 19.92 -11.29
CA ASP A 210 32.44 20.77 -12.40
C ASP A 210 31.64 22.08 -12.62
N LYS A 211 30.53 22.30 -11.90
CA LYS A 211 29.71 23.52 -12.04
C LYS A 211 29.87 24.41 -10.81
N PRO A 212 30.65 25.52 -10.89
CA PRO A 212 30.75 26.46 -9.78
C PRO A 212 29.37 27.02 -9.46
N THR A 213 28.92 26.83 -8.23
CA THR A 213 27.66 27.39 -7.72
C THR A 213 27.68 28.90 -7.88
N LEU A 214 26.78 29.43 -8.72
CA LEU A 214 26.59 30.85 -8.90
C LEU A 214 26.22 31.48 -7.55
N ASN A 215 27.14 32.27 -6.99
CA ASN A 215 26.95 32.96 -5.72
C ASN A 215 25.82 34.00 -5.83
N PHE A 216 24.58 33.59 -5.56
CA PHE A 216 23.48 34.49 -5.30
C PHE A 216 23.71 35.20 -3.96
N LYS A 217 24.50 36.28 -3.99
CA LYS A 217 24.44 37.30 -2.95
C LYS A 217 23.05 37.94 -3.00
N TYR A 218 22.20 37.59 -2.05
CA TYR A 218 21.12 38.47 -1.64
C TYR A 218 21.75 39.76 -1.09
N THR A 219 21.70 40.85 -1.86
CA THR A 219 21.90 42.19 -1.33
C THR A 219 20.62 42.62 -0.63
N GLU A 220 20.67 42.69 0.71
CA GLU A 220 19.73 43.50 1.48
C GLU A 220 19.84 44.95 1.02
N ASN A 221 18.73 45.53 0.56
CA ASN A 221 18.60 46.96 0.32
C ASN A 221 18.09 47.62 1.60
N GLU A 222 18.97 48.28 2.33
CA GLU A 222 18.60 49.26 3.36
C GLU A 222 18.79 50.70 2.87
N GLN A 223 18.12 51.63 3.58
CA GLN A 223 18.02 53.08 3.37
C GLN A 223 17.02 53.50 2.27
N ILE A 224 16.22 54.57 2.44
CA ILE A 224 16.41 55.76 3.30
C ILE A 224 15.07 56.24 3.94
N PHE A 225 15.21 56.93 5.09
CA PHE A 225 14.29 57.89 5.76
C PHE A 225 13.23 57.40 6.77
N GLY A 226 13.35 57.90 8.01
CA GLY A 226 12.25 57.90 9.00
C GLY A 226 12.68 57.95 10.48
N LYS A 227 13.31 59.02 10.96
CA LYS A 227 13.55 59.20 12.41
C LYS A 227 12.21 59.34 13.16
N ASN A 228 12.04 58.64 14.29
CA ASN A 228 11.51 59.25 15.51
C ASN A 228 11.83 58.43 16.77
N LYS A 229 12.04 59.13 17.90
CA LYS A 229 12.25 58.56 19.24
C LYS A 229 10.92 58.09 19.84
N SER A 230 10.92 56.98 20.58
CA SER A 230 10.44 56.98 21.97
C SER A 230 10.90 55.76 22.79
N GLU A 231 11.40 56.06 23.98
CA GLU A 231 11.28 55.38 25.29
C GLU A 231 11.32 53.84 25.49
N ASN A 232 12.06 53.48 26.53
CA ASN A 232 12.18 52.20 27.26
C ASN A 232 10.95 52.03 28.21
N PRO A 233 10.78 50.94 29.01
CA PRO A 233 11.50 49.65 29.06
C PRO A 233 10.61 48.39 29.26
N LEU A 234 11.26 47.24 29.48
CA LEU A 234 10.81 46.09 30.31
C LEU A 234 9.49 45.36 29.94
N ASN A 235 9.61 44.09 29.53
CA ASN A 235 9.22 43.05 30.48
C ASN A 235 9.94 41.70 30.31
N ARG A 236 9.97 40.94 31.42
CA ARG A 236 10.75 39.71 31.63
C ARG A 236 9.79 38.56 31.91
N ILE A 237 9.73 37.55 31.03
CA ILE A 237 9.15 36.24 31.38
C ILE A 237 10.05 35.12 30.86
N LYS A 238 10.65 34.36 31.79
CA LYS A 238 11.17 33.01 31.55
C LYS A 238 10.14 32.03 32.10
N PHE A 239 9.90 30.92 31.41
CA PHE A 239 9.27 29.73 31.98
C PHE A 239 10.21 28.52 31.86
N PRO A 240 10.10 27.54 32.77
CA PRO A 240 11.16 26.55 33.00
C PRO A 240 11.03 25.31 32.11
N ALA A 241 12.12 24.55 32.02
CA ALA A 241 12.06 23.16 31.59
C ALA A 241 11.30 22.32 32.63
N SER A 242 10.53 21.32 32.15
CA SER A 242 9.88 20.31 32.98
C SER A 242 10.44 18.93 32.64
N GLU A 243 10.70 18.14 33.67
CA GLU A 243 11.28 16.81 33.55
C GLU A 243 10.25 15.74 33.13
N ASN A 244 10.76 14.71 32.47
CA ASN A 244 10.38 13.29 32.49
C ASN A 244 9.00 12.88 33.07
N SER A 245 8.22 12.20 32.24
CA SER A 245 7.46 11.02 32.69
C SER A 245 7.56 9.90 31.66
N GLY A 246 8.09 8.75 32.07
CA GLY A 246 8.05 7.54 31.26
C GLY A 246 6.68 6.88 31.35
N THR A 247 6.15 6.43 30.22
CA THR A 247 4.95 5.60 30.14
C THR A 247 5.28 4.23 29.56
N LYS A 248 4.50 3.23 29.97
CA LYS A 248 4.75 1.80 29.75
C LYS A 248 4.35 1.37 28.35
N ASP A 249 5.01 0.31 27.86
CA ASP A 249 4.54 -0.50 26.75
C ASP A 249 3.21 -1.19 27.11
N ASP A 250 2.13 -0.77 26.45
CA ASP A 250 0.92 -1.59 26.28
C ASP A 250 0.96 -2.22 24.88
N GLY A 251 0.66 -3.52 24.78
CA GLY A 251 1.00 -4.33 23.61
C GLY A 251 0.31 -3.91 22.31
N LEU A 252 1.10 -3.56 21.30
CA LEU A 252 0.59 -3.35 19.94
C LEU A 252 0.07 -4.65 19.33
N SER A 253 -1.21 -4.64 18.96
CA SER A 253 -1.79 -5.53 17.94
C SER A 253 -0.98 -5.40 16.63
N PRO A 254 -0.90 -6.43 15.76
CA PRO A 254 -0.06 -6.38 14.56
C PRO A 254 -0.45 -5.22 13.64
N ARG A 255 0.41 -4.21 13.59
CA ARG A 255 0.25 -2.99 12.81
C ARG A 255 0.44 -3.34 11.33
N PHE A 256 -0.66 -3.62 10.65
CA PHE A 256 -0.66 -3.74 9.20
C PHE A 256 -0.53 -2.34 8.59
N ASP A 257 0.68 -2.02 8.13
CA ASP A 257 0.98 -0.73 7.51
C ASP A 257 0.28 -0.60 6.14
N ILE A 258 -0.96 -0.10 6.20
CA ILE A 258 -1.74 0.44 5.08
C ILE A 258 -1.90 1.98 5.28
N GLU A 259 -1.00 2.58 6.08
CA GLU A 259 -1.17 3.90 6.71
C GLU A 259 -0.97 5.10 5.74
N ARG A 260 -0.84 4.90 4.42
CA ARG A 260 -0.82 6.00 3.41
C ARG A 260 -1.64 5.76 2.13
N SER A 261 -2.56 4.78 2.07
CA SER A 261 -3.48 4.66 0.91
C SER A 261 -4.56 5.77 0.86
N ALA A 262 -4.66 6.63 1.88
CA ALA A 262 -5.60 7.75 1.95
C ALA A 262 -5.18 8.98 1.11
N GLY A 263 -4.00 8.97 0.49
CA GLY A 263 -3.59 9.96 -0.50
C GLY A 263 -4.00 9.54 -1.91
N SER A 264 -5.27 9.71 -2.25
CA SER A 264 -5.91 9.49 -3.56
C SER A 264 -5.00 8.87 -4.65
N LEU A 265 -5.14 7.55 -4.86
CA LEU A 265 -4.68 6.86 -6.07
C LEU A 265 -5.48 7.38 -7.28
N PHE A 266 -5.13 8.58 -7.74
CA PHE A 266 -5.70 9.21 -8.93
C PHE A 266 -5.27 8.43 -10.16
N PHE A 267 -6.02 7.38 -10.51
CA PHE A 267 -5.99 6.82 -11.85
C PHE A 267 -6.31 7.96 -12.84
N PRO A 268 -5.35 8.40 -13.68
CA PRO A 268 -5.48 9.64 -14.45
C PRO A 268 -6.64 9.57 -15.45
N VAL A 269 -6.92 8.37 -15.93
CA VAL A 269 -8.12 8.01 -16.68
C VAL A 269 -8.71 6.76 -16.04
N ILE A 270 -10.02 6.75 -15.80
CA ILE A 270 -10.75 5.56 -15.35
C ILE A 270 -11.55 5.01 -16.53
N VAL A 271 -11.54 3.69 -16.71
CA VAL A 271 -12.37 2.95 -17.67
C VAL A 271 -13.26 2.01 -16.87
N ASP A 272 -14.57 2.19 -16.98
CA ASP A 272 -15.60 1.42 -16.28
C ASP A 272 -16.64 0.88 -17.27
N VAL A 273 -17.30 -0.22 -16.93
CA VAL A 273 -18.53 -0.62 -17.66
C VAL A 273 -19.66 0.32 -17.26
N ALA A 274 -20.50 0.73 -18.20
CA ALA A 274 -21.59 1.65 -17.90
C ALA A 274 -22.75 0.92 -17.22
N SER A 275 -23.44 1.59 -16.28
CA SER A 275 -24.65 1.07 -15.64
C SER A 275 -25.71 0.66 -16.67
N GLY A 276 -26.42 -0.44 -16.40
CA GLY A 276 -27.38 -1.04 -17.33
C GLY A 276 -26.79 -1.64 -18.62
N SER A 277 -25.50 -1.98 -18.65
CA SER A 277 -24.88 -2.65 -19.80
C SER A 277 -25.33 -4.09 -19.94
N ALA A 278 -25.96 -4.43 -21.07
CA ALA A 278 -26.34 -5.79 -21.40
C ALA A 278 -25.12 -6.66 -21.76
N LEU A 279 -24.51 -7.30 -20.76
CA LEU A 279 -23.43 -8.29 -20.94
C LEU A 279 -23.96 -9.67 -21.39
N GLU A 280 -25.27 -9.89 -21.37
CA GLU A 280 -25.92 -11.02 -22.05
C GLU A 280 -26.26 -10.64 -23.49
N VAL A 281 -25.66 -11.33 -24.46
CA VAL A 281 -25.82 -11.03 -25.90
C VAL A 281 -26.28 -12.26 -26.67
N ARG A 282 -27.12 -12.05 -27.70
CA ARG A 282 -27.63 -13.13 -28.54
C ARG A 282 -26.66 -13.41 -29.70
N PRO A 283 -26.33 -14.68 -30.00
CA PRO A 283 -25.50 -15.04 -31.16
C PRO A 283 -26.01 -14.45 -32.47
N GLY A 284 -25.10 -13.94 -33.30
CA GLY A 284 -25.39 -13.36 -34.63
C GLY A 284 -26.09 -11.99 -34.64
N ILE A 285 -26.63 -11.51 -33.52
CA ILE A 285 -27.30 -10.21 -33.40
C ILE A 285 -26.27 -9.13 -33.02
N LEU A 286 -26.45 -7.91 -33.55
CA LEU A 286 -25.65 -6.75 -33.13
C LEU A 286 -26.09 -6.26 -31.74
N SER A 287 -25.18 -6.32 -30.77
CA SER A 287 -25.40 -5.81 -29.41
C SER A 287 -24.54 -4.57 -29.16
N LYS A 288 -25.10 -3.60 -28.41
CA LYS A 288 -24.38 -2.40 -27.97
C LYS A 288 -24.06 -2.52 -26.49
N ILE A 289 -22.78 -2.48 -26.14
CA ILE A 289 -22.29 -2.55 -24.76
C ILE A 289 -21.60 -1.21 -24.46
N PRO A 290 -22.24 -0.32 -23.66
CA PRO A 290 -21.65 0.95 -23.29
C PRO A 290 -20.58 0.79 -22.20
N PHE A 291 -19.54 1.61 -22.28
CA PHE A 291 -18.54 1.77 -21.23
C PHE A 291 -18.26 3.26 -21.02
N THR A 292 -17.84 3.64 -19.82
CA THR A 292 -17.54 5.02 -19.46
C THR A 292 -16.04 5.22 -19.32
N VAL A 293 -15.56 6.34 -19.84
CA VAL A 293 -14.18 6.80 -19.67
C VAL A 293 -14.20 8.18 -19.03
N LYS A 294 -13.55 8.31 -17.87
CA LYS A 294 -13.45 9.57 -17.12
C LYS A 294 -12.03 10.11 -17.18
N ASN A 295 -11.89 11.38 -17.56
CA ASN A 295 -10.64 12.12 -17.42
C ASN A 295 -10.57 12.71 -16.00
N ASN A 296 -9.60 12.30 -15.19
CA ASN A 296 -9.36 12.87 -13.85
C ASN A 296 -8.24 13.93 -13.86
N PHE A 297 -7.65 14.27 -15.00
CA PHE A 297 -6.75 15.42 -15.10
C PHE A 297 -7.51 16.75 -15.00
N ASN A 298 -6.80 17.77 -14.54
CA ASN A 298 -7.23 19.18 -14.59
C ASN A 298 -7.02 19.82 -15.99
N SER A 299 -6.67 19.03 -17.01
CA SER A 299 -6.43 19.47 -18.39
C SER A 299 -7.19 18.60 -19.40
N PRO A 300 -7.53 19.13 -20.60
CA PRO A 300 -8.17 18.33 -21.65
C PRO A 300 -7.23 17.23 -22.15
N LEU A 301 -7.77 16.03 -22.35
CA LEU A 301 -7.03 14.85 -22.78
C LEU A 301 -7.62 14.27 -24.06
N ARG A 302 -6.80 14.09 -25.10
CA ARG A 302 -7.17 13.27 -26.25
C ARG A 302 -7.10 11.80 -25.84
N VAL A 303 -8.18 11.06 -26.07
CA VAL A 303 -8.28 9.63 -25.81
C VAL A 303 -8.81 8.92 -27.05
N ASP A 304 -8.08 7.92 -27.51
CA ASP A 304 -8.53 6.98 -28.54
C ASP A 304 -9.06 5.70 -27.84
N PHE A 305 -10.12 5.09 -28.36
CA PHE A 305 -10.88 4.03 -27.67
C PHE A 305 -10.70 2.66 -28.34
N GLY A 306 -10.56 1.61 -27.53
CA GLY A 306 -10.34 0.23 -27.95
C GLY A 306 -11.31 -0.77 -27.32
N ALA A 307 -11.51 -1.89 -28.02
CA ALA A 307 -12.30 -3.02 -27.54
C ALA A 307 -11.74 -4.33 -28.13
N LYS A 308 -11.64 -5.38 -27.31
CA LYS A 308 -11.21 -6.73 -27.73
C LYS A 308 -12.15 -7.80 -27.18
N PHE A 309 -12.78 -8.58 -28.06
CA PHE A 309 -13.63 -9.72 -27.73
C PHE A 309 -13.25 -10.93 -28.58
N GLY A 310 -12.35 -11.77 -28.05
CA GLY A 310 -11.78 -12.90 -28.79
C GLY A 310 -11.25 -12.48 -30.17
N ASN A 311 -11.72 -13.15 -31.22
CA ASN A 311 -11.44 -12.84 -32.62
C ASN A 311 -12.62 -12.14 -33.34
N ALA A 312 -13.63 -11.66 -32.61
CA ALA A 312 -14.82 -11.06 -33.21
C ALA A 312 -14.58 -9.62 -33.69
N ALA A 313 -15.18 -9.28 -34.83
CA ALA A 313 -15.25 -7.91 -35.30
C ALA A 313 -16.07 -7.06 -34.33
N GLN A 314 -15.53 -5.89 -33.97
CA GLN A 314 -16.13 -4.91 -33.09
C GLN A 314 -16.02 -3.53 -33.74
N LEU A 315 -17.05 -2.72 -33.57
CA LEU A 315 -17.06 -1.30 -33.94
C LEU A 315 -17.19 -0.47 -32.66
N ILE A 316 -16.49 0.66 -32.59
CA ILE A 316 -16.43 1.51 -31.39
C ILE A 316 -16.95 2.89 -31.78
N ASP A 317 -17.89 3.42 -31.01
CA ASP A 317 -18.58 4.68 -31.30
C ASP A 317 -18.69 5.58 -30.05
N PRO A 318 -17.98 6.72 -29.99
CA PRO A 318 -16.99 7.21 -30.95
C PRO A 318 -15.67 6.41 -30.87
N GLN A 319 -14.85 6.43 -31.92
CA GLN A 319 -13.51 5.81 -31.90
C GLN A 319 -12.48 6.61 -31.09
N TRP A 320 -12.66 7.92 -30.93
CA TRP A 320 -11.78 8.80 -30.16
C TRP A 320 -12.54 10.05 -29.73
N THR A 321 -12.01 10.79 -28.75
CA THR A 321 -12.54 12.11 -28.37
C THR A 321 -11.50 12.95 -27.63
N ILE A 322 -11.84 14.21 -27.34
CA ILE A 322 -11.11 15.05 -26.39
C ILE A 322 -11.98 15.16 -25.13
N LEU A 323 -11.55 14.49 -24.06
CA LEU A 323 -12.20 14.55 -22.75
C LEU A 323 -11.79 15.82 -22.02
N GLN A 324 -12.75 16.65 -21.68
CA GLN A 324 -12.53 17.84 -20.85
C GLN A 324 -12.14 17.44 -19.41
N PRO A 325 -11.53 18.34 -18.62
CA PRO A 325 -11.18 18.07 -17.23
C PRO A 325 -12.37 17.56 -16.41
N MET A 326 -12.16 16.52 -15.60
CA MET A 326 -13.18 15.90 -14.74
C MET A 326 -14.45 15.35 -15.45
N VAL A 327 -14.49 15.33 -16.79
CA VAL A 327 -15.65 14.85 -17.55
C VAL A 327 -15.59 13.34 -17.80
N THR A 328 -16.73 12.68 -17.61
CA THR A 328 -16.99 11.30 -18.01
C THR A 328 -17.69 11.25 -19.36
N LYS A 329 -17.26 10.36 -20.25
CA LYS A 329 -17.87 10.12 -21.57
C LYS A 329 -18.26 8.65 -21.70
N THR A 330 -19.49 8.40 -22.14
CA THR A 330 -19.92 7.06 -22.56
C THR A 330 -19.51 6.78 -24.01
N VAL A 331 -18.97 5.59 -24.24
CA VAL A 331 -18.52 5.05 -25.53
C VAL A 331 -19.21 3.70 -25.74
N ASN A 332 -19.66 3.39 -26.95
CA ASN A 332 -20.37 2.16 -27.26
C ASN A 332 -19.46 1.18 -27.99
N VAL A 333 -19.36 -0.06 -27.49
CA VAL A 333 -18.86 -1.20 -28.28
C VAL A 333 -20.05 -1.85 -28.97
N ILE A 334 -20.07 -1.80 -30.29
CA ILE A 334 -21.00 -2.52 -31.15
C ILE A 334 -20.36 -3.88 -31.47
N LEU A 335 -20.85 -4.92 -30.81
CA LEU A 335 -20.36 -6.29 -30.93
C LEU A 335 -21.25 -7.08 -31.89
N LYS A 336 -20.64 -7.86 -32.80
CA LYS A 336 -21.33 -8.92 -33.55
C LYS A 336 -20.78 -10.28 -33.13
N PRO A 337 -21.39 -10.99 -32.16
CA PRO A 337 -20.96 -12.33 -31.82
C PRO A 337 -21.12 -13.27 -33.02
N PRO A 338 -20.23 -14.26 -33.20
CA PRO A 338 -20.39 -15.24 -34.26
C PRO A 338 -21.75 -15.97 -34.12
N PRO A 339 -22.40 -16.35 -35.24
CA PRO A 339 -23.73 -16.97 -35.21
C PRO A 339 -23.70 -18.45 -34.76
N ASN A 340 -22.53 -18.99 -34.40
CA ASN A 340 -22.36 -20.40 -34.07
C ASN A 340 -23.08 -20.76 -32.77
N ASN A 341 -23.58 -22.00 -32.70
CA ASN A 341 -24.49 -22.54 -31.68
C ASN A 341 -23.87 -22.74 -30.28
N PHE A 342 -22.87 -21.94 -29.88
CA PHE A 342 -22.25 -22.00 -28.56
C PHE A 342 -23.15 -21.35 -27.50
N VAL A 343 -24.27 -22.01 -27.22
CA VAL A 343 -25.19 -21.67 -26.12
C VAL A 343 -24.43 -21.77 -24.80
N ASN A 344 -24.55 -20.75 -23.96
CA ASN A 344 -23.88 -20.62 -22.65
C ASN A 344 -22.35 -20.49 -22.70
N ALA A 345 -21.77 -20.16 -23.86
CA ALA A 345 -20.37 -19.74 -23.90
C ALA A 345 -20.21 -18.32 -23.34
N SER A 346 -19.32 -18.15 -22.37
CA SER A 346 -18.87 -16.84 -21.90
C SER A 346 -17.53 -16.48 -22.56
N SER A 347 -17.25 -15.19 -22.68
CA SER A 347 -15.98 -14.70 -23.25
C SER A 347 -15.63 -13.32 -22.71
N ARG A 348 -14.32 -13.05 -22.60
CA ARG A 348 -13.79 -11.78 -22.08
C ARG A 348 -13.87 -10.69 -23.14
N LEU A 349 -14.63 -9.64 -22.85
CA LEU A 349 -14.59 -8.34 -23.53
C LEU A 349 -13.66 -7.41 -22.75
N THR A 350 -12.64 -6.85 -23.39
CA THR A 350 -11.75 -5.87 -22.78
C THR A 350 -11.93 -4.52 -23.46
N PHE A 351 -12.40 -3.53 -22.71
CA PHE A 351 -12.44 -2.12 -23.08
C PHE A 351 -11.06 -1.48 -22.86
N SER A 352 -10.70 -0.48 -23.65
CA SER A 352 -9.41 0.21 -23.52
C SER A 352 -9.53 1.69 -23.86
N ALA A 353 -8.75 2.50 -23.16
CA ALA A 353 -8.54 3.92 -23.43
C ALA A 353 -7.04 4.16 -23.62
N PHE A 354 -6.65 4.71 -24.77
CA PHE A 354 -5.28 5.03 -25.13
C PHE A 354 -5.07 6.54 -25.07
N PHE A 355 -4.03 6.98 -24.37
CA PHE A 355 -3.69 8.41 -24.22
C PHE A 355 -2.21 8.55 -23.85
N SER A 356 -1.50 9.52 -24.44
CA SER A 356 -0.10 9.84 -24.07
C SER A 356 0.83 8.61 -23.96
N ASN A 357 0.72 7.67 -24.91
CA ASN A 357 1.42 6.38 -24.95
C ASN A 357 1.12 5.41 -23.79
N ARG A 358 0.10 5.67 -22.97
CA ARG A 358 -0.43 4.77 -21.94
C ARG A 358 -1.72 4.12 -22.41
N VAL A 359 -2.03 2.95 -21.84
CA VAL A 359 -3.31 2.26 -21.99
C VAL A 359 -3.90 1.98 -20.61
N VAL A 360 -5.18 2.28 -20.44
CA VAL A 360 -5.99 1.83 -19.29
C VAL A 360 -7.08 0.92 -19.84
N SER A 361 -7.27 -0.24 -19.22
CA SER A 361 -8.21 -1.25 -19.69
C SER A 361 -9.06 -1.83 -18.59
N ARG A 362 -10.33 -2.11 -18.90
CA ARG A 362 -11.27 -2.81 -18.01
C ARG A 362 -11.85 -4.01 -18.75
N SER A 363 -12.16 -5.08 -18.05
CA SER A 363 -12.70 -6.30 -18.68
C SER A 363 -14.06 -6.70 -18.10
N ALA A 364 -14.87 -7.32 -18.95
CA ALA A 364 -16.18 -7.87 -18.64
C ALA A 364 -16.31 -9.29 -19.19
N ILE A 365 -17.12 -10.11 -18.52
CA ILE A 365 -17.60 -11.41 -18.98
C ILE A 365 -18.87 -11.14 -19.79
N VAL A 366 -18.83 -11.44 -21.08
CA VAL A 366 -20.01 -11.37 -21.96
C VAL A 366 -20.48 -12.79 -22.25
N SER A 367 -21.77 -13.04 -21.99
CA SER A 367 -22.38 -14.37 -22.03
C SER A 367 -23.30 -14.52 -23.24
N LEU A 368 -23.14 -15.62 -23.99
CA LEU A 368 -23.94 -15.95 -25.16
C LEU A 368 -25.17 -16.76 -24.77
N ILE A 369 -26.25 -16.07 -24.42
CA ILE A 369 -27.48 -16.69 -23.92
C ILE A 369 -28.64 -16.42 -24.89
N PRO A 370 -29.41 -17.45 -25.32
CA PRO A 370 -30.55 -17.25 -26.22
C PRO A 370 -31.74 -16.54 -25.55
N GLN A 371 -31.86 -16.66 -24.23
CA GLN A 371 -32.94 -16.10 -23.41
C GLN A 371 -32.35 -15.27 -22.27
N THR A 372 -33.05 -14.21 -21.87
CA THR A 372 -32.63 -13.35 -20.76
C THR A 372 -32.85 -14.08 -19.44
N VAL A 373 -31.81 -14.16 -18.60
CA VAL A 373 -31.99 -14.57 -17.20
C VAL A 373 -32.71 -13.44 -16.47
N TYR A 374 -33.70 -13.76 -15.65
CA TYR A 374 -34.32 -12.79 -14.74
C TYR A 374 -33.68 -12.94 -13.37
N ASP A 375 -33.18 -11.83 -12.84
CA ASP A 375 -32.63 -11.70 -11.50
C ASP A 375 -33.06 -10.32 -10.99
N THR A 376 -33.60 -10.30 -9.77
CA THR A 376 -34.11 -9.11 -9.08
C THR A 376 -33.56 -9.04 -7.65
N SER A 377 -32.47 -9.74 -7.39
CA SER A 377 -31.82 -9.82 -6.08
C SER A 377 -30.77 -8.71 -5.94
N GLU A 378 -30.63 -8.15 -4.75
CA GLU A 378 -29.60 -7.13 -4.50
C GLU A 378 -28.25 -7.80 -4.20
N PRO A 379 -27.13 -7.28 -4.74
CA PRO A 379 -25.79 -7.80 -4.44
C PRO A 379 -25.49 -7.89 -2.94
N LYS A 380 -24.95 -9.03 -2.51
CA LYS A 380 -24.56 -9.26 -1.12
C LYS A 380 -23.30 -8.46 -0.81
N LEU A 381 -23.32 -7.73 0.31
CA LEU A 381 -22.25 -6.81 0.68
C LEU A 381 -21.79 -7.04 2.13
N TYR A 382 -20.64 -7.71 2.25
CA TYR A 382 -19.93 -8.01 3.50
C TYR A 382 -18.87 -6.93 3.76
N HIS A 383 -18.54 -6.71 5.03
CA HIS A 383 -17.58 -5.68 5.42
C HIS A 383 -16.89 -6.01 6.75
N LYS A 384 -15.72 -5.41 6.95
CA LYS A 384 -14.95 -5.45 8.18
C LYS A 384 -14.22 -4.13 8.37
N TYR A 385 -14.33 -3.53 9.55
CA TYR A 385 -13.56 -2.34 9.94
C TYR A 385 -12.20 -2.74 10.51
N SER A 386 -11.22 -1.84 10.39
CA SER A 386 -9.95 -1.91 11.11
C SER A 386 -9.47 -0.51 11.47
N GLY A 387 -9.26 -0.27 12.77
CA GLY A 387 -9.03 1.06 13.34
C GLY A 387 -10.28 1.60 14.06
N ASP A 388 -10.06 2.60 14.90
CA ASP A 388 -11.09 3.28 15.67
C ASP A 388 -10.82 4.80 15.64
N CYS A 389 -11.88 5.59 15.49
CA CYS A 389 -11.85 7.05 15.47
C CYS A 389 -12.67 7.69 16.61
N SER A 390 -13.28 6.90 17.51
CA SER A 390 -14.15 7.40 18.58
C SER A 390 -13.50 8.48 19.45
N GLU A 391 -12.19 8.38 19.73
CA GLU A 391 -11.43 9.35 20.53
C GLU A 391 -10.75 10.45 19.69
N TYR A 392 -10.74 10.33 18.35
CA TYR A 392 -9.89 11.10 17.44
C TYR A 392 -10.68 12.06 16.53
N GLN A 393 -11.70 12.72 17.08
CA GLN A 393 -12.57 13.65 16.34
C GLN A 393 -12.06 15.11 16.32
N GLN A 394 -11.01 15.43 17.07
CA GLN A 394 -10.50 16.81 17.15
C GLN A 394 -9.62 17.14 15.94
N PRO A 395 -9.68 18.36 15.35
CA PRO A 395 -8.99 18.66 14.08
C PRO A 395 -7.48 18.36 14.06
N HIS A 396 -6.79 18.54 15.19
CA HIS A 396 -5.34 18.33 15.30
C HIS A 396 -4.93 16.88 15.63
N THR A 397 -5.91 16.00 15.92
CA THR A 397 -5.70 14.56 16.10
C THR A 397 -6.23 13.75 14.91
N CYS A 398 -7.41 14.11 14.38
CA CYS A 398 -8.10 13.32 13.34
C CYS A 398 -7.28 13.10 12.07
N GLU A 399 -6.37 14.02 11.72
CA GLU A 399 -5.49 13.91 10.54
C GLU A 399 -4.39 12.86 10.70
N LYS A 400 -4.05 12.48 11.94
CA LYS A 400 -2.96 11.56 12.29
C LYS A 400 -3.41 10.11 12.44
N PHE A 401 -4.72 9.88 12.58
CA PHE A 401 -5.30 8.56 12.78
C PHE A 401 -6.09 8.15 11.54
N TYR A 402 -5.94 6.89 11.16
CA TYR A 402 -6.54 6.31 9.97
C TYR A 402 -7.42 5.11 10.33
N TRP A 403 -8.45 4.92 9.53
CA TRP A 403 -9.30 3.75 9.57
C TRP A 403 -9.35 3.09 8.19
N ASN A 404 -9.59 1.79 8.20
CA ASN A 404 -9.68 0.97 7.01
C ASN A 404 -11.01 0.23 7.01
N LEU A 405 -11.53 0.03 5.81
CA LEU A 405 -12.73 -0.74 5.53
C LEU A 405 -12.39 -1.76 4.46
N GLU A 406 -12.46 -3.03 4.81
CA GLU A 406 -12.48 -4.14 3.87
C GLU A 406 -13.94 -4.39 3.49
N VAL A 407 -14.26 -4.32 2.20
CA VAL A 407 -15.58 -4.64 1.63
C VAL A 407 -15.43 -5.83 0.71
N THR A 408 -16.30 -6.83 0.87
CA THR A 408 -16.45 -7.92 -0.10
C THR A 408 -17.87 -7.91 -0.65
N ALA A 409 -17.99 -7.69 -1.96
CA ALA A 409 -19.26 -7.78 -2.67
C ALA A 409 -19.35 -9.13 -3.40
N GLN A 410 -20.55 -9.67 -3.54
CA GLN A 410 -20.82 -10.83 -4.39
C GLN A 410 -22.25 -10.78 -4.92
N ASP A 411 -22.42 -11.13 -6.19
CA ASP A 411 -23.72 -11.57 -6.70
C ASP A 411 -23.58 -12.95 -7.36
N GLU A 412 -24.46 -13.87 -7.00
CA GLU A 412 -24.41 -15.27 -7.45
C GLU A 412 -25.30 -15.53 -8.68
N GLU A 413 -26.27 -14.65 -8.98
CA GLU A 413 -27.31 -14.88 -9.98
C GLU A 413 -26.96 -14.26 -11.35
N SER A 414 -26.68 -12.97 -11.44
CA SER A 414 -26.29 -12.26 -12.67
C SER A 414 -24.83 -11.80 -12.70
N GLY A 415 -24.20 -11.66 -11.54
CA GLY A 415 -22.81 -11.25 -11.35
C GLY A 415 -22.62 -9.73 -11.23
N LEU A 416 -21.49 -9.32 -10.66
CA LEU A 416 -21.19 -7.94 -10.32
C LEU A 416 -20.77 -7.09 -11.54
N LEU A 417 -21.53 -6.06 -11.89
CA LEU A 417 -21.18 -5.11 -12.94
C LEU A 417 -20.18 -4.06 -12.44
N LYS A 418 -20.46 -3.45 -11.27
CA LYS A 418 -19.69 -2.32 -10.74
C LYS A 418 -19.66 -2.26 -9.21
N ILE A 419 -18.57 -1.75 -8.66
CA ILE A 419 -18.41 -1.39 -7.24
C ILE A 419 -17.79 0.01 -7.20
N VAL A 420 -18.39 0.96 -6.47
CA VAL A 420 -17.88 2.34 -6.30
C VAL A 420 -18.04 2.82 -4.86
N SER A 421 -17.23 3.80 -4.47
CA SER A 421 -17.33 4.50 -3.18
C SER A 421 -17.48 6.00 -3.34
N GLU A 422 -18.10 6.63 -2.35
CA GLU A 422 -18.18 8.07 -2.18
C GLU A 422 -17.79 8.41 -0.73
N PRO A 423 -16.62 9.04 -0.47
CA PRO A 423 -15.61 9.46 -1.44
C PRO A 423 -14.98 8.32 -2.26
N TYR A 424 -14.48 8.65 -3.45
CA TYR A 424 -13.76 7.70 -4.30
C TYR A 424 -12.43 7.30 -3.66
N GLY A 425 -12.20 6.00 -3.46
CA GLY A 425 -10.93 5.51 -2.89
C GLY A 425 -10.81 3.99 -2.74
N LEU A 426 -11.69 3.19 -3.36
CA LEU A 426 -11.61 1.73 -3.29
C LEU A 426 -10.42 1.20 -4.11
N VAL A 427 -9.58 0.41 -3.44
CA VAL A 427 -8.47 -0.35 -4.03
C VAL A 427 -8.85 -1.83 -4.03
N PHE A 428 -9.04 -2.42 -5.21
CA PHE A 428 -9.39 -3.83 -5.34
C PHE A 428 -8.20 -4.73 -5.03
N GLN A 429 -8.42 -5.84 -4.33
CA GLN A 429 -7.36 -6.82 -4.05
C GLN A 429 -6.78 -7.43 -5.34
N SER A 430 -7.61 -7.56 -6.37
CA SER A 430 -7.28 -8.00 -7.71
C SER A 430 -8.24 -7.34 -8.71
N ASP A 431 -7.78 -7.07 -9.93
CA ASP A 431 -8.67 -6.64 -11.01
C ASP A 431 -9.77 -7.67 -11.27
N PHE A 432 -11.02 -7.28 -11.02
CA PHE A 432 -12.18 -8.13 -11.28
C PHE A 432 -12.79 -7.90 -12.67
N LEU A 433 -13.38 -8.96 -13.23
CA LEU A 433 -14.13 -8.90 -14.48
C LEU A 433 -15.57 -8.52 -14.18
N ALA A 434 -16.11 -7.47 -14.82
CA ALA A 434 -17.53 -7.16 -14.69
C ALA A 434 -18.40 -8.34 -15.21
N GLY A 435 -19.48 -8.67 -14.51
CA GLY A 435 -20.24 -9.92 -14.70
C GLY A 435 -19.62 -11.14 -14.00
N THR A 436 -18.64 -10.98 -13.12
CA THR A 436 -18.14 -12.08 -12.27
C THR A 436 -19.15 -12.44 -11.18
N LYS A 437 -19.25 -13.74 -10.89
CA LYS A 437 -20.02 -14.29 -9.76
C LYS A 437 -19.17 -14.60 -8.53
N ASP A 438 -17.85 -14.53 -8.70
CA ASP A 438 -16.90 -14.71 -7.62
C ASP A 438 -16.93 -13.50 -6.68
N PRO A 439 -16.68 -13.68 -5.37
CA PRO A 439 -16.62 -12.56 -4.44
C PRO A 439 -15.46 -11.62 -4.79
N VAL A 440 -15.73 -10.31 -4.76
CA VAL A 440 -14.76 -9.26 -5.06
C VAL A 440 -14.47 -8.44 -3.81
N THR A 441 -13.23 -8.51 -3.34
CA THR A 441 -12.76 -7.78 -2.17
C THR A 441 -12.03 -6.49 -2.56
N ALA A 442 -12.36 -5.40 -1.87
CA ALA A 442 -11.78 -4.08 -2.03
C ALA A 442 -11.55 -3.42 -0.67
N TYR A 443 -10.52 -2.58 -0.60
CA TYR A 443 -10.11 -1.86 0.59
C TYR A 443 -10.32 -0.35 0.39
N TYR A 444 -10.81 0.33 1.43
CA TYR A 444 -10.90 1.77 1.50
C TYR A 444 -10.16 2.25 2.76
N THR A 445 -9.31 3.26 2.64
CA THR A 445 -8.55 3.84 3.75
C THR A 445 -8.80 5.34 3.80
N SER A 446 -9.14 5.86 4.97
CA SER A 446 -9.32 7.30 5.17
C SER A 446 -8.86 7.73 6.56
N ASN A 447 -8.70 9.04 6.77
CA ASN A 447 -8.38 9.59 8.08
C ASN A 447 -9.64 9.73 8.95
N CYS A 448 -9.46 9.91 10.26
CA CYS A 448 -10.58 10.08 11.18
C CYS A 448 -11.34 11.41 11.00
N CYS A 449 -10.83 12.36 10.21
CA CYS A 449 -11.59 13.56 9.83
C CYS A 449 -12.67 13.26 8.77
N GLN A 450 -12.55 12.14 8.04
CA GLN A 450 -13.55 11.60 7.12
C GLN A 450 -13.96 10.19 7.57
N PRO A 451 -14.76 10.07 8.66
CA PRO A 451 -15.11 8.78 9.27
C PRO A 451 -16.14 7.96 8.46
N ARG A 452 -16.70 8.53 7.39
CA ARG A 452 -17.80 7.95 6.62
C ARG A 452 -17.44 7.70 5.17
N VAL A 453 -17.89 6.57 4.63
CA VAL A 453 -17.90 6.27 3.19
C VAL A 453 -19.22 5.58 2.80
N ASP A 454 -19.81 6.00 1.70
CA ASP A 454 -20.95 5.32 1.08
C ASP A 454 -20.44 4.41 -0.04
N VAL A 455 -20.71 3.10 0.03
CA VAL A 455 -20.34 2.14 -1.02
C VAL A 455 -21.60 1.68 -1.76
N TRP A 456 -21.47 1.57 -3.08
CA TRP A 456 -22.54 1.19 -3.99
C TRP A 456 -22.05 0.04 -4.87
N VAL A 457 -22.88 -0.99 -5.00
CA VAL A 457 -22.62 -2.17 -5.83
C VAL A 457 -23.78 -2.32 -6.81
N GLU A 458 -23.49 -2.60 -8.08
CA GLU A 458 -24.46 -2.81 -9.16
C GLU A 458 -24.18 -4.18 -9.81
N ASP A 459 -25.22 -4.97 -10.09
CA ASP A 459 -25.14 -6.22 -10.85
C ASP A 459 -25.34 -6.02 -12.37
N VAL A 460 -25.32 -7.09 -13.16
CA VAL A 460 -25.53 -7.03 -14.61
C VAL A 460 -26.99 -6.72 -15.02
N LYS A 461 -27.95 -6.84 -14.11
CA LYS A 461 -29.38 -6.49 -14.34
C LYS A 461 -29.73 -5.07 -13.92
N GLY A 462 -28.85 -4.39 -13.20
CA GLY A 462 -29.09 -3.07 -12.62
C GLY A 462 -29.76 -3.11 -11.24
N ASN A 463 -29.83 -4.26 -10.58
CA ASN A 463 -30.10 -4.28 -9.15
C ASN A 463 -28.87 -3.72 -8.42
N TYR A 464 -29.10 -2.95 -7.35
CA TYR A 464 -28.01 -2.28 -6.65
C TYR A 464 -28.17 -2.34 -5.14
N ALA A 465 -27.05 -2.50 -4.45
CA ALA A 465 -26.97 -2.42 -3.00
C ALA A 465 -26.16 -1.16 -2.62
N LYS A 466 -26.75 -0.28 -1.81
CA LYS A 466 -26.03 0.84 -1.18
C LYS A 466 -25.85 0.58 0.30
N LYS A 467 -24.63 0.75 0.81
CA LYS A 467 -24.35 0.71 2.24
C LYS A 467 -23.46 1.88 2.67
N SER A 468 -23.94 2.65 3.64
CA SER A 468 -23.15 3.65 4.35
C SER A 468 -22.37 3.00 5.48
N PHE A 469 -21.08 3.28 5.55
CA PHE A 469 -20.18 2.87 6.61
C PHE A 469 -19.70 4.10 7.36
N ASP A 470 -19.70 4.02 8.68
CA ASP A 470 -19.29 5.08 9.59
C ASP A 470 -18.50 4.45 10.73
N VAL A 471 -17.20 4.72 10.76
CA VAL A 471 -16.27 4.15 11.75
C VAL A 471 -16.53 4.68 13.17
N LEU A 472 -17.29 5.77 13.34
CA LEU A 472 -17.72 6.25 14.66
C LEU A 472 -18.92 5.46 15.20
N ASN A 473 -19.66 4.78 14.32
CA ASN A 473 -20.87 4.02 14.63
C ASN A 473 -20.67 2.53 14.31
N GLN A 474 -19.54 1.96 14.77
CA GLN A 474 -19.28 0.52 14.67
C GLN A 474 -20.34 -0.26 15.46
N THR A 475 -21.24 -0.92 14.72
CA THR A 475 -22.19 -1.87 15.30
C THR A 475 -21.49 -3.21 15.46
N LEU A 476 -21.57 -3.79 16.67
CA LEU A 476 -21.04 -5.12 16.96
C LEU A 476 -21.60 -6.15 15.97
N LEU A 477 -20.74 -7.03 15.47
CA LEU A 477 -21.15 -8.13 14.61
C LEU A 477 -22.10 -9.06 15.37
N VAL A 478 -23.02 -9.70 14.65
CA VAL A 478 -24.01 -10.63 15.24
C VAL A 478 -23.31 -11.75 16.05
N GLY A 479 -22.13 -12.20 15.61
CA GLY A 479 -21.31 -13.17 16.33
C GLY A 479 -20.71 -12.63 17.63
N GLU A 480 -20.33 -11.36 17.70
CA GLU A 480 -19.80 -10.72 18.91
C GLU A 480 -20.91 -10.53 19.95
N ILE A 481 -22.09 -10.08 19.51
CA ILE A 481 -23.29 -9.99 20.36
C ILE A 481 -23.64 -11.38 20.90
N ALA A 482 -23.64 -12.42 20.05
CA ALA A 482 -23.88 -13.79 20.48
C ALA A 482 -22.84 -14.28 21.50
N ALA A 483 -21.55 -14.00 21.28
CA ALA A 483 -20.48 -14.37 22.22
C ALA A 483 -20.63 -13.69 23.58
N ILE A 484 -20.97 -12.38 23.60
CA ILE A 484 -21.25 -11.64 24.85
C ILE A 484 -22.44 -12.24 25.59
N VAL A 485 -23.55 -12.52 24.89
CA VAL A 485 -24.76 -13.11 25.48
C VAL A 485 -24.49 -14.50 26.06
N VAL A 486 -23.78 -15.36 25.32
CA VAL A 486 -23.38 -16.70 25.78
C VAL A 486 -22.44 -16.61 26.99
N GLY A 487 -21.47 -15.68 26.98
CA GLY A 487 -20.56 -15.45 28.10
C GLY A 487 -21.28 -15.01 29.38
N VAL A 488 -22.24 -14.09 29.27
CA VAL A 488 -23.07 -13.65 30.41
C VAL A 488 -23.93 -14.79 30.95
N LEU A 489 -24.57 -15.58 30.09
CA LEU A 489 -25.38 -16.74 30.50
C LEU A 489 -24.53 -17.82 31.21
N LEU A 490 -23.32 -18.10 30.70
CA LEU A 490 -22.39 -19.05 31.29
C LEU A 490 -21.87 -18.56 32.66
N LEU A 491 -21.56 -17.27 32.79
CA LEU A 491 -21.15 -16.65 34.06
C LEU A 491 -22.27 -16.74 35.12
N LEU A 492 -23.52 -16.46 34.75
CA LEU A 492 -24.68 -16.65 35.64
C LEU A 492 -24.84 -18.11 36.08
N PHE A 493 -24.66 -19.07 35.17
CA PHE A 493 -24.71 -20.49 35.51
C PHE A 493 -23.62 -20.90 36.52
N ILE A 494 -22.38 -20.41 36.34
CA ILE A 494 -21.28 -20.64 37.30
C ILE A 494 -21.62 -20.05 38.68
N ILE A 495 -22.16 -18.83 38.75
CA ILE A 495 -22.55 -18.21 40.03
C ILE A 495 -23.62 -19.06 40.74
N ILE A 496 -24.64 -19.54 40.01
CA ILE A 496 -25.67 -20.44 40.56
C ILE A 496 -25.05 -21.75 41.06
N ALA A 497 -24.14 -22.36 40.28
CA ALA A 497 -23.46 -23.59 40.66
C ALA A 497 -22.60 -23.43 41.92
N ILE A 498 -21.90 -22.29 42.09
CA ILE A 498 -21.14 -21.95 43.29
C ILE A 498 -22.07 -21.80 44.51
N ILE A 499 -23.20 -21.09 44.36
CA ILE A 499 -24.19 -20.94 45.44
C ILE A 499 -24.76 -22.31 45.85
N LEU A 500 -25.07 -23.18 44.89
CA LEU A 500 -25.51 -24.56 45.14
C LEU A 500 -24.41 -25.38 45.84
N ALA A 501 -23.17 -25.32 45.39
CA ALA A 501 -22.05 -26.00 46.03
C ALA A 501 -21.85 -25.55 47.49
N VAL A 502 -21.80 -24.24 47.74
CA VAL A 502 -21.64 -23.66 49.09
C VAL A 502 -22.83 -24.03 49.99
N THR A 503 -24.07 -24.00 49.49
CA THR A 503 -25.25 -24.38 50.28
C THR A 503 -25.31 -25.88 50.55
N LEU A 504 -24.88 -26.74 49.62
CA LEU A 504 -24.75 -28.19 49.84
C LEU A 504 -23.65 -28.52 50.86
N ILE A 505 -22.47 -27.89 50.78
CA ILE A 505 -21.38 -28.05 51.76
C ILE A 505 -21.85 -27.59 53.16
N ARG A 506 -22.50 -26.42 53.26
CA ARG A 506 -23.06 -25.93 54.53
C ARG A 506 -24.16 -26.84 55.09
N ARG A 507 -25.03 -27.40 54.25
CA ARG A 507 -26.06 -28.38 54.66
C ARG A 507 -25.44 -29.70 55.12
N ARG A 508 -24.38 -30.19 54.46
CA ARG A 508 -23.66 -31.41 54.84
C ARG A 508 -22.95 -31.25 56.19
N ASN A 509 -22.22 -30.15 56.40
CA ASN A 509 -21.52 -29.92 57.67
C ASN A 509 -22.47 -29.75 58.87
N ARG A 510 -23.67 -29.19 58.68
CA ARG A 510 -24.69 -29.12 59.75
C ARG A 510 -25.20 -30.49 60.23
N ARG A 511 -25.07 -31.56 59.43
CA ARG A 511 -25.49 -32.92 59.81
C ARG A 511 -24.44 -33.68 60.62
N ASN A 512 -23.19 -33.22 60.63
CA ASN A 512 -22.08 -33.91 61.31
C ASN A 512 -21.76 -33.34 62.71
N LEU A 513 -22.46 -32.30 63.15
CA LEU A 513 -22.33 -31.73 64.50
C LEU A 513 -23.19 -32.49 65.52
N ILE A 514 -22.88 -33.76 65.73
CA ILE A 514 -23.36 -34.51 66.90
C ILE A 514 -22.42 -34.15 68.05
N ILE A 515 -22.86 -33.27 68.94
CA ILE A 515 -22.13 -32.94 70.18
C ILE A 515 -22.28 -34.14 71.13
N PRO A 516 -21.19 -34.86 71.49
CA PRO A 516 -21.28 -35.91 72.49
C PRO A 516 -21.62 -35.27 73.84
N ARG A 517 -22.77 -35.66 74.40
CA ARG A 517 -23.28 -35.14 75.67
C ARG A 517 -22.43 -35.72 76.81
N SER A 518 -21.37 -35.02 77.20
CA SER A 518 -20.51 -35.43 78.32
C SER A 518 -21.34 -35.57 79.60
N ARG A 519 -21.27 -36.77 80.18
CA ARG A 519 -21.98 -37.18 81.39
C ARG A 519 -21.64 -36.23 82.55
N ALA A 520 -22.64 -35.83 83.31
CA ALA A 520 -22.40 -35.25 84.63
C ALA A 520 -22.19 -36.41 85.59
N ASP A 521 -20.99 -36.51 86.18
CA ASP A 521 -20.74 -37.40 87.31
C ASP A 521 -20.76 -36.56 88.60
N THR A 522 -21.75 -36.85 89.42
CA THR A 522 -21.85 -36.47 90.83
C THR A 522 -20.92 -37.32 91.67
N THR A 523 -19.99 -36.73 92.42
CA THR A 523 -19.98 -36.72 93.90
C THR A 523 -18.81 -35.89 94.43
#